data_AF-A0A354B324-F1
#
_entry.id   AF-A0A354B324-F1
#
_cell.length_a   1.000
_cell.length_b   1.000
_cell.length_c   1.000
_cell.angle_alpha   90.00
_cell.angle_beta   90.00
_cell.angle_gamma   90.00
#
_symmetry.space_group_name_H-M   'P 1'
#
loop_
_entity.id
_entity.type
_entity.pdbx_description
1 polymer ?
#
loop_
_entity_poly.entity_id
_entity_poly.type
_entity_poly.pdbx_seq_one_letter_code
_entity_poly.pdbx_strand_id
1 'polypeptide(L)'
;MGVPVATISSDGRTLDSSIELLSLEIHRELNRIPEATLILLDGSLAERRFRVSDLAFFLAGAPITIALRYEEDPRDITVFEGLVVRHAVERSGDHSNLRIELKDQAFVLTRGRHSAVFRDTTDTDVFTSMIRNAGLNTGSIEPTTTKQLELVQYNATDWDFLVSRAEVLGLGVTVHRGEVSVRRLSLGSPRRRLDHGIDDVSEISLEIDGSHQWAAISGIGWDLTNGKATAPEAAKQPEVQVGNLNAPTLATALGGEQEILLHPAVFRCLSALLS
;
A
#
# COMPACT_ATOMS: atom_id res chain seq x y z
N MET A 1 14.24 23.10 15.71
CA MET A 1 14.02 21.89 14.89
C MET A 1 15.39 21.27 14.67
N GLY A 2 15.58 20.03 15.10
CA GLY A 2 16.85 19.31 14.87
C GLY A 2 17.01 19.02 13.38
N VAL A 3 18.25 19.04 12.89
CA VAL A 3 18.53 18.70 11.49
C VAL A 3 18.38 17.17 11.32
N PRO A 4 17.52 16.70 10.40
CA PRO A 4 17.43 15.28 10.11
C PRO A 4 18.66 14.82 9.32
N VAL A 5 19.21 13.68 9.69
CA VAL A 5 20.33 13.03 9.01
C VAL A 5 19.85 11.67 8.49
N ALA A 6 20.07 11.42 7.20
CA ALA A 6 19.75 10.15 6.57
C ALA A 6 20.97 9.22 6.58
N THR A 7 20.77 8.01 7.08
CA THR A 7 21.74 6.92 7.06
C THR A 7 21.28 5.90 6.02
N ILE A 8 21.99 5.82 4.89
CA ILE A 8 21.71 4.88 3.81
C ILE A 8 22.72 3.73 3.89
N SER A 9 22.24 2.50 3.89
CA SER A 9 23.09 1.31 3.97
C SER A 9 22.66 0.22 2.99
N SER A 10 23.62 -0.59 2.56
CA SER A 10 23.42 -1.75 1.69
C SER A 10 24.34 -2.88 2.16
N ASP A 11 23.80 -4.08 2.39
CA ASP A 11 24.54 -5.25 2.88
C ASP A 11 25.44 -4.95 4.10
N GLY A 12 24.93 -4.14 5.03
CA GLY A 12 25.66 -3.75 6.25
C GLY A 12 26.77 -2.72 6.05
N ARG A 13 26.94 -2.17 4.83
CA ARG A 13 27.85 -1.07 4.53
C ARG A 13 27.07 0.23 4.43
N THR A 14 27.51 1.25 5.15
CA THR A 14 26.93 2.60 5.05
C THR A 14 27.48 3.33 3.83
N LEU A 15 26.63 4.11 3.18
CA LEU A 15 27.02 5.02 2.10
C LEU A 15 28.05 6.03 2.62
N ASP A 16 29.05 6.33 1.80
CA ASP A 16 30.10 7.30 2.14
C ASP A 16 29.48 8.69 2.36
N SER A 17 29.82 9.33 3.48
CA SER A 17 29.31 10.65 3.85
C SER A 17 29.79 11.79 2.95
N SER A 18 30.78 11.55 2.08
CA SER A 18 31.19 12.48 1.04
C SER A 18 30.22 12.56 -0.14
N ILE A 19 29.29 11.60 -0.25
CA ILE A 19 28.24 11.60 -1.27
C ILE A 19 27.08 12.46 -0.79
N GLU A 20 26.73 13.49 -1.55
CA GLU A 20 25.69 14.43 -1.19
C GLU A 20 24.29 13.89 -1.59
N LEU A 21 23.42 13.74 -0.60
CA LEU A 21 22.00 13.41 -0.79
C LEU A 21 21.20 14.69 -0.97
N LEU A 22 20.65 14.89 -2.15
CA LEU A 22 19.87 16.07 -2.52
C LEU A 22 18.38 15.92 -2.16
N SER A 23 17.82 14.73 -2.34
CA SER A 23 16.43 14.44 -1.98
C SER A 23 16.24 12.99 -1.55
N LEU A 24 15.36 12.80 -0.57
CA LEU A 24 14.85 11.51 -0.12
C LEU A 24 13.33 11.63 -0.01
N GLU A 25 12.62 10.85 -0.81
CA GLU A 25 11.16 10.75 -0.79
C GLU A 25 10.77 9.31 -0.49
N ILE A 26 9.83 9.10 0.44
CA ILE A 26 9.30 7.78 0.80
C ILE A 26 7.78 7.84 0.71
N HIS A 27 7.21 7.05 -0.19
CA HIS A 27 5.78 6.92 -0.40
C HIS A 27 5.29 5.61 0.23
N ARG A 28 4.30 5.73 1.12
CA ARG A 28 3.61 4.60 1.76
C ARG A 28 2.12 4.84 1.68
N GLU A 29 1.43 3.95 0.98
CA GLU A 29 0.01 4.06 0.69
C GLU A 29 -0.68 2.72 0.94
N LEU A 30 -1.98 2.77 1.19
CA LEU A 30 -2.80 1.58 1.30
C LEU A 30 -2.99 0.93 -0.09
N ASN A 31 -3.00 -0.40 -0.16
CA ASN A 31 -3.17 -1.16 -1.40
C ASN A 31 -2.11 -0.83 -2.48
N ARG A 32 -0.94 -0.34 -2.05
CA ARG A 32 0.22 -0.03 -2.88
C ARG A 32 1.48 -0.56 -2.23
N ILE A 33 2.46 -0.90 -3.06
CA ILE A 33 3.78 -1.31 -2.60
C ILE A 33 4.58 -0.04 -2.29
N PRO A 34 5.14 0.09 -1.07
CA PRO A 34 5.97 1.22 -0.71
C PRO A 34 7.14 1.42 -1.67
N GLU A 35 7.43 2.68 -1.93
CA GLU A 35 8.54 3.08 -2.76
C GLU A 35 9.32 4.23 -2.13
N ALA A 36 10.60 4.30 -2.47
CA ALA A 36 11.45 5.40 -2.05
C ALA A 36 12.31 5.85 -3.22
N THR A 37 12.53 7.16 -3.30
CA THR A 37 13.37 7.78 -4.32
C THR A 37 14.52 8.51 -3.65
N LEU A 38 15.73 8.20 -4.10
CA LEU A 38 16.95 8.90 -3.71
C LEU A 38 17.44 9.72 -4.90
N ILE A 39 17.76 10.99 -4.66
CA ILE A 39 18.47 11.84 -5.61
C ILE A 39 19.81 12.21 -4.98
N LEU A 40 20.89 11.74 -5.60
CA LEU A 40 22.27 11.96 -5.16
C LEU A 40 22.98 12.87 -6.16
N LEU A 41 23.85 13.75 -5.68
CA LEU A 41 24.74 14.51 -6.56
C LEU A 41 25.77 13.54 -7.17
N ASP A 42 25.85 13.51 -8.50
CA ASP A 42 26.85 12.67 -9.17
C ASP A 42 27.23 13.24 -10.54
N GLY A 43 28.40 12.86 -11.03
CA GLY A 43 28.92 13.28 -12.31
C GLY A 43 29.89 14.46 -12.19
N SER A 44 31.03 14.32 -12.86
CA SER A 44 32.04 15.36 -12.97
C SER A 44 32.43 15.52 -14.43
N LEU A 45 32.30 16.74 -14.97
CA LEU A 45 32.73 17.05 -16.34
C LEU A 45 34.24 16.99 -16.49
N ALA A 46 34.99 17.38 -15.46
CA ALA A 46 36.44 17.34 -15.45
C ALA A 46 36.96 15.89 -15.48
N GLU A 47 36.35 15.02 -14.68
CA GLU A 47 36.72 13.60 -14.59
C GLU A 47 36.05 12.75 -15.69
N ARG A 48 35.01 13.28 -16.35
CA ARG A 48 34.19 12.60 -17.37
C ARG A 48 33.59 11.28 -16.88
N ARG A 49 33.17 11.25 -15.60
CA ARG A 49 32.69 10.04 -14.91
C ARG A 49 31.54 10.34 -13.95
N PHE A 50 30.74 9.30 -13.70
CA PHE A 50 29.70 9.26 -12.68
C PHE A 50 30.15 8.34 -11.56
N ARG A 51 30.82 8.90 -10.56
CA ARG A 51 31.53 8.11 -9.55
C ARG A 51 30.58 7.33 -8.66
N VAL A 52 29.43 7.91 -8.33
CA VAL A 52 28.43 7.29 -7.45
C VAL A 52 27.65 6.21 -8.20
N SER A 53 27.31 6.45 -9.46
CA SER A 53 26.67 5.48 -10.36
C SER A 53 27.54 4.25 -10.60
N ASP A 54 28.86 4.43 -10.73
CA ASP A 54 29.83 3.34 -10.90
C ASP A 54 29.98 2.45 -9.65
N LEU A 55 29.41 2.83 -8.50
CA LEU A 55 29.48 2.02 -7.27
C LEU A 55 28.60 0.78 -7.37
N ALA A 56 29.11 -0.35 -6.87
CA ALA A 56 28.31 -1.57 -6.69
C ALA A 56 27.13 -1.40 -5.72
N PHE A 57 27.13 -0.32 -4.93
CA PHE A 57 26.12 0.00 -3.92
C PHE A 57 24.70 0.18 -4.50
N PHE A 58 24.59 0.69 -5.72
CA PHE A 58 23.30 0.97 -6.38
C PHE A 58 23.04 0.09 -7.60
N LEU A 59 23.57 -1.13 -7.60
CA LEU A 59 23.23 -2.12 -8.62
C LEU A 59 21.74 -2.46 -8.55
N ALA A 60 21.12 -2.69 -9.71
CA ALA A 60 19.73 -3.13 -9.75
C ALA A 60 19.58 -4.46 -8.98
N GLY A 61 18.61 -4.51 -8.07
CA GLY A 61 18.39 -5.62 -7.14
C GLY A 61 19.20 -5.55 -5.84
N ALA A 62 20.10 -4.57 -5.67
CA ALA A 62 20.80 -4.39 -4.39
C ALA A 62 19.81 -3.99 -3.27
N PRO A 63 19.94 -4.56 -2.06
CA PRO A 63 19.11 -4.19 -0.93
C PRO A 63 19.58 -2.86 -0.34
N ILE A 64 18.65 -1.94 -0.10
CA ILE A 64 18.90 -0.65 0.53
C ILE A 64 18.05 -0.51 1.78
N THR A 65 18.68 -0.12 2.88
CA THR A 65 18.04 0.28 4.14
C THR A 65 18.25 1.77 4.35
N ILE A 66 17.16 2.48 4.62
CA ILE A 66 17.16 3.92 4.90
C ILE A 66 16.71 4.11 6.35
N ALA A 67 17.56 4.75 7.14
CA ALA A 67 17.24 5.19 8.49
C ALA A 67 17.37 6.71 8.62
N LEU A 68 16.57 7.28 9.51
CA LEU A 68 16.62 8.69 9.86
C LEU A 68 16.93 8.86 11.34
N ARG A 69 17.70 9.89 11.65
CA ARG A 69 17.92 10.38 13.01
C ARG A 69 17.96 11.89 13.03
N TYR A 70 17.87 12.48 14.21
CA TYR A 70 18.17 13.90 14.40
C TYR A 70 19.64 14.05 14.78
N GLU A 71 20.29 15.16 14.42
CA GLU A 71 21.68 15.39 14.85
C GLU A 71 21.87 15.30 16.38
N GLU A 72 20.85 15.72 17.12
CA GLU A 72 20.82 15.73 18.59
C GLU A 72 20.58 14.33 19.21
N ASP A 73 20.03 13.37 18.46
CA ASP A 73 19.77 12.00 18.92
C ASP A 73 20.51 11.00 18.00
N PRO A 74 21.54 10.29 18.49
CA PRO A 74 22.32 9.38 17.65
C PRO A 74 21.56 8.12 17.23
N ARG A 75 20.32 7.91 17.69
CA ARG A 75 19.54 6.71 17.36
C ARG A 75 18.93 6.78 15.97
N ASP A 76 19.44 5.94 15.09
CA ASP A 76 18.83 5.66 13.79
C ASP A 76 17.50 4.92 13.93
N ILE A 77 16.47 5.42 13.25
CA ILE A 77 15.17 4.78 13.11
C ILE A 77 15.03 4.39 11.64
N THR A 78 14.94 3.09 11.37
CA THR A 78 14.70 2.59 10.01
C THR A 78 13.31 2.99 9.53
N VAL A 79 13.26 3.70 8.40
CA VAL A 79 12.03 4.19 7.80
C VAL A 79 11.65 3.45 6.53
N PHE A 80 12.62 2.80 5.87
CA PHE A 80 12.40 2.04 4.63
C PHE A 80 13.46 0.96 4.42
N GLU A 81 13.04 -0.19 3.87
CA GLU A 81 13.90 -1.28 3.41
C GLU A 81 13.35 -1.80 2.08
N GLY A 82 14.20 -1.95 1.07
CA GLY A 82 13.76 -2.38 -0.25
C GLY A 82 14.89 -2.69 -1.21
N LEU A 83 14.55 -2.87 -2.47
CA LEU A 83 15.46 -3.23 -3.56
C LEU A 83 15.55 -2.09 -4.57
N VAL A 84 16.74 -1.89 -5.15
CA VAL A 84 16.93 -0.98 -6.30
C VAL A 84 16.19 -1.54 -7.51
N VAL A 85 15.16 -0.83 -7.97
CA VAL A 85 14.39 -1.20 -9.17
C VAL A 85 14.69 -0.33 -10.38
N ARG A 86 15.17 0.90 -10.16
CA ARG A 86 15.60 1.80 -11.24
C ARG A 86 16.86 2.56 -10.82
N HIS A 87 17.78 2.66 -11.77
CA HIS A 87 19.01 3.42 -11.66
C HIS A 87 19.06 4.33 -12.89
N ALA A 88 19.00 5.65 -12.68
CA ALA A 88 18.99 6.63 -13.75
C ALA A 88 20.02 7.73 -13.50
N VAL A 89 20.85 8.02 -14.49
CA VAL A 89 21.74 9.18 -14.50
C VAL A 89 21.04 10.30 -15.25
N GLU A 90 20.80 11.41 -14.58
CA GLU A 90 20.09 12.57 -15.12
C GLU A 90 21.06 13.74 -15.21
N ARG A 91 21.01 14.50 -16.31
CA ARG A 91 21.77 15.75 -16.47
C ARG A 91 20.83 16.86 -16.91
N SER A 92 20.83 17.96 -16.16
CA SER A 92 20.08 19.16 -16.47
C SER A 92 20.99 20.38 -16.37
N GLY A 93 21.22 21.03 -17.51
CA GLY A 93 22.20 22.13 -17.60
C GLY A 93 23.59 21.67 -17.19
N ASP A 94 24.15 22.34 -16.18
CA ASP A 94 25.49 22.04 -15.65
C ASP A 94 25.48 20.99 -14.53
N HIS A 95 24.31 20.66 -13.99
CA HIS A 95 24.16 19.69 -12.91
C HIS A 95 23.87 18.30 -13.46
N SER A 96 24.43 17.30 -12.82
CA SER A 96 24.05 15.91 -13.01
C SER A 96 23.77 15.26 -11.66
N ASN A 97 22.80 14.35 -11.68
CA ASN A 97 22.31 13.67 -10.49
C ASN A 97 22.13 12.19 -10.80
N LEU A 98 22.27 11.37 -9.78
CA LEU A 98 21.90 9.97 -9.79
C LEU A 98 20.54 9.82 -9.11
N ARG A 99 19.54 9.33 -9.85
CA ARG A 99 18.22 8.97 -9.34
C ARG A 99 18.14 7.45 -9.14
N ILE A 100 17.88 7.04 -7.91
CA ILE A 100 17.65 5.63 -7.54
C ILE A 100 16.22 5.49 -7.07
N GLU A 101 15.46 4.61 -7.71
CA GLU A 101 14.13 4.22 -7.23
C GLU A 101 14.22 2.85 -6.57
N LEU A 102 13.64 2.79 -5.38
CA LEU A 102 13.56 1.62 -4.53
C LEU A 102 12.11 1.20 -4.41
N LYS A 103 11.86 -0.11 -4.37
CA LYS A 103 10.58 -0.67 -3.96
C LYS A 103 10.77 -1.64 -2.83
N ASP A 104 9.80 -1.72 -1.94
CA ASP A 104 9.78 -2.74 -0.88
C ASP A 104 9.94 -4.14 -1.49
N GLN A 105 10.50 -5.08 -0.72
CA GLN A 105 10.68 -6.47 -1.14
C GLN A 105 9.37 -7.11 -1.65
N ALA A 106 8.20 -6.66 -1.15
CA ALA A 106 6.89 -7.09 -1.66
C ALA A 106 6.66 -6.83 -3.16
N PHE A 107 7.53 -6.04 -3.82
CA PHE A 107 7.57 -5.89 -5.27
C PHE A 107 7.59 -7.22 -6.03
N VAL A 108 8.17 -8.28 -5.44
CA VAL A 108 8.18 -9.63 -6.04
C VAL A 108 6.77 -10.15 -6.35
N LEU A 109 5.74 -9.76 -5.61
CA LEU A 109 4.34 -10.17 -5.84
C LEU A 109 3.76 -9.59 -7.14
N THR A 110 4.34 -8.51 -7.67
CA THR A 110 3.94 -7.91 -8.96
C THR A 110 4.63 -8.58 -10.15
N ARG A 111 5.56 -9.51 -9.88
CA ARG A 111 6.38 -10.12 -10.92
C ARG A 111 5.69 -11.36 -11.46
N GLY A 112 5.55 -11.39 -12.78
CA GLY A 112 4.94 -12.52 -13.46
C GLY A 112 3.42 -12.55 -13.30
N ARG A 113 2.76 -13.23 -14.23
CA ARG A 113 1.32 -13.49 -14.15
C ARG A 113 1.14 -14.98 -13.97
N HIS A 114 0.36 -15.36 -12.98
CA HIS A 114 0.13 -16.75 -12.63
C HIS A 114 -1.32 -17.13 -12.90
N SER A 115 -1.52 -18.44 -13.12
CA SER A 115 -2.85 -19.03 -13.12
C SER A 115 -2.87 -20.14 -12.09
N ALA A 116 -3.74 -20.02 -11.10
CA ALA A 116 -3.84 -20.94 -9.98
C ALA A 116 -5.30 -21.16 -9.61
N VAL A 117 -5.58 -22.34 -9.05
CA VAL A 117 -6.91 -22.71 -8.56
C VAL A 117 -6.80 -23.14 -7.11
N PHE A 118 -7.50 -22.43 -6.23
CA PHE A 118 -7.57 -22.71 -4.80
C PHE A 118 -8.95 -23.31 -4.51
N ARG A 119 -8.98 -24.54 -3.99
CA ARG A 119 -10.22 -25.29 -3.72
C ARG A 119 -10.37 -25.58 -2.25
N ASP A 120 -11.57 -25.38 -1.73
CA ASP A 120 -11.93 -25.62 -0.34
C ASP A 120 -11.05 -24.87 0.68
N THR A 121 -10.53 -23.70 0.28
CA THR A 121 -9.64 -22.83 1.06
C THR A 121 -10.36 -21.57 1.55
N THR A 122 -9.92 -21.03 2.68
CA THR A 122 -10.30 -19.66 3.09
C THR A 122 -9.45 -18.62 2.38
N ASP A 123 -9.93 -17.38 2.27
CA ASP A 123 -9.10 -16.28 1.73
C ASP A 123 -7.84 -16.04 2.60
N THR A 124 -7.94 -16.26 3.92
CA THR A 124 -6.79 -16.21 4.85
C THR A 124 -5.71 -17.22 4.48
N ASP A 125 -6.08 -18.46 4.16
CA ASP A 125 -5.14 -19.50 3.72
C ASP A 125 -4.46 -19.09 2.41
N VAL A 126 -5.25 -18.55 1.46
CA VAL A 126 -4.76 -18.08 0.16
C VAL A 126 -3.76 -16.95 0.35
N PHE A 127 -4.09 -15.89 1.08
CA PHE A 127 -3.18 -14.77 1.37
C PHE A 127 -1.88 -15.24 2.02
N THR A 128 -1.98 -16.07 3.06
CA THR A 128 -0.83 -16.61 3.78
C THR A 128 0.08 -17.41 2.85
N SER A 129 -0.50 -18.26 2.01
CA SER A 129 0.25 -19.09 1.06
C SER A 129 0.97 -18.26 0.01
N MET A 130 0.30 -17.27 -0.59
CA MET A 130 0.88 -16.40 -1.62
C MET A 130 2.05 -15.58 -1.07
N ILE A 131 1.88 -14.96 0.10
CA ILE A 131 2.94 -14.15 0.75
C ILE A 131 4.17 -15.03 1.05
N ARG A 132 3.96 -16.21 1.63
CA ARG A 132 5.07 -17.13 1.99
C ARG A 132 5.76 -17.72 0.76
N ASN A 133 5.01 -18.08 -0.27
CA ASN A 133 5.58 -18.60 -1.53
C ASN A 133 6.47 -17.56 -2.22
N ALA A 134 6.18 -16.27 -2.02
CA ALA A 134 7.01 -15.17 -2.48
C ALA A 134 8.23 -14.87 -1.58
N GLY A 135 8.44 -15.64 -0.50
CA GLY A 135 9.55 -15.44 0.45
C GLY A 135 9.40 -14.23 1.35
N LEU A 136 8.17 -13.73 1.54
CA LEU A 136 7.86 -12.55 2.35
C LEU A 136 7.33 -12.94 3.73
N ASN A 137 7.39 -12.00 4.67
CA ASN A 137 6.84 -12.18 5.99
C ASN A 137 5.32 -11.91 5.99
N THR A 138 4.58 -12.77 6.67
CA THR A 138 3.15 -12.54 6.92
C THR A 138 2.99 -11.71 8.17
N GLY A 139 2.44 -10.51 8.03
CA GLY A 139 2.04 -9.67 9.17
C GLY A 139 0.66 -10.08 9.69
N SER A 140 -0.17 -9.09 10.02
CA SER A 140 -1.54 -9.33 10.47
C SER A 140 -2.43 -9.65 9.28
N ILE A 141 -3.01 -10.86 9.27
CA ILE A 141 -3.99 -11.30 8.27
C ILE A 141 -5.33 -11.53 8.98
N GLU A 142 -6.38 -10.85 8.52
CA GLU A 142 -7.73 -11.00 9.05
C GLU A 142 -8.21 -12.44 8.85
N PRO A 143 -8.69 -13.12 9.91
CA PRO A 143 -9.22 -14.47 9.80
C PRO A 143 -10.56 -14.44 9.06
N THR A 144 -10.67 -15.28 8.03
CA THR A 144 -11.89 -15.52 7.26
C THR A 144 -12.39 -16.93 7.54
N THR A 145 -13.71 -17.09 7.66
CA THR A 145 -14.34 -18.37 7.99
C THR A 145 -14.97 -19.06 6.79
N THR A 146 -15.34 -18.28 5.78
CA THR A 146 -15.95 -18.78 4.55
C THR A 146 -14.93 -19.56 3.73
N LYS A 147 -15.22 -20.84 3.48
CA LYS A 147 -14.46 -21.65 2.53
C LYS A 147 -14.98 -21.41 1.12
N GLN A 148 -14.06 -21.05 0.23
CA GLN A 148 -14.36 -20.87 -1.17
C GLN A 148 -14.28 -22.24 -1.87
N LEU A 149 -15.35 -22.63 -2.54
CA LEU A 149 -15.38 -23.89 -3.30
C LEU A 149 -14.28 -23.89 -4.38
N GLU A 150 -14.17 -22.79 -5.11
CA GLU A 150 -13.14 -22.58 -6.11
C GLU A 150 -12.84 -21.08 -6.25
N LEU A 151 -11.59 -20.70 -6.02
CA LEU A 151 -11.05 -19.40 -6.40
C LEU A 151 -10.04 -19.60 -7.52
N VAL A 152 -10.20 -18.83 -8.59
CA VAL A 152 -9.30 -18.88 -9.75
C VAL A 152 -8.54 -17.56 -9.84
N GLN A 153 -7.22 -17.63 -9.66
CA GLN A 153 -6.33 -16.59 -10.16
C GLN A 153 -6.15 -16.88 -11.65
N TYR A 154 -6.67 -16.02 -12.53
CA TYR A 154 -6.57 -16.22 -13.97
C TYR A 154 -5.64 -15.19 -14.59
N ASN A 155 -4.44 -15.65 -14.98
CA ASN A 155 -3.42 -14.83 -15.63
C ASN A 155 -3.29 -13.45 -14.96
N ALA A 156 -3.06 -13.40 -13.65
CA ALA A 156 -2.93 -12.16 -12.87
C ALA A 156 -1.66 -12.21 -12.04
N THR A 157 -1.11 -11.06 -11.64
CA THR A 157 -0.01 -11.05 -10.67
C THR A 157 -0.54 -11.49 -9.30
N ASP A 158 0.33 -11.99 -8.43
CA ASP A 158 -0.08 -12.38 -7.07
C ASP A 158 -0.53 -11.15 -6.28
N TRP A 159 0.10 -10.00 -6.53
CA TRP A 159 -0.28 -8.72 -5.95
C TRP A 159 -1.70 -8.28 -6.36
N ASP A 160 -1.98 -8.26 -7.67
CA ASP A 160 -3.30 -7.82 -8.16
C ASP A 160 -4.41 -8.73 -7.64
N PHE A 161 -4.17 -10.05 -7.65
CA PHE A 161 -5.14 -11.00 -7.13
C PHE A 161 -5.35 -10.82 -5.62
N LEU A 162 -4.28 -10.69 -4.84
CA LEU A 162 -4.35 -10.48 -3.39
C LEU A 162 -5.12 -9.20 -3.06
N VAL A 163 -4.82 -8.07 -3.72
CA VAL A 163 -5.51 -6.80 -3.50
C VAL A 163 -6.97 -6.89 -3.90
N SER A 164 -7.31 -7.44 -5.07
CA SER A 164 -8.71 -7.58 -5.48
C SER A 164 -9.52 -8.48 -4.55
N ARG A 165 -8.92 -9.55 -4.02
CA ARG A 165 -9.58 -10.41 -3.02
C ARG A 165 -9.75 -9.69 -1.68
N ALA A 166 -8.77 -8.91 -1.24
CA ALA A 166 -8.87 -8.09 -0.04
C ALA A 166 -9.97 -7.03 -0.17
N GLU A 167 -10.06 -6.35 -1.30
CA GLU A 167 -11.09 -5.34 -1.59
C GLU A 167 -12.50 -5.94 -1.55
N VAL A 168 -12.69 -7.12 -2.14
CA VAL A 168 -13.95 -7.86 -2.07
C VAL A 168 -14.35 -8.07 -0.60
N LEU A 169 -13.41 -8.45 0.27
CA LEU A 169 -13.64 -8.64 1.71
C LEU A 169 -13.72 -7.34 2.54
N GLY A 170 -13.60 -6.16 1.93
CA GLY A 170 -13.54 -4.89 2.66
C GLY A 170 -12.27 -4.75 3.52
N LEU A 171 -11.18 -5.43 3.12
CA LEU A 171 -9.89 -5.41 3.81
C LEU A 171 -8.90 -4.50 3.05
N GLY A 172 -8.00 -3.87 3.81
CA GLY A 172 -6.88 -3.11 3.27
C GLY A 172 -5.59 -3.91 3.33
N VAL A 173 -4.72 -3.71 2.35
CA VAL A 173 -3.39 -4.31 2.26
C VAL A 173 -2.34 -3.26 2.60
N THR A 174 -1.47 -3.57 3.54
CA THR A 174 -0.32 -2.72 3.91
C THR A 174 0.95 -3.54 3.86
N VAL A 175 2.03 -2.89 3.43
CA VAL A 175 3.37 -3.50 3.39
C VAL A 175 4.31 -2.67 4.23
N HIS A 176 5.15 -3.34 5.01
CA HIS A 176 6.17 -2.71 5.81
C HIS A 176 7.43 -3.57 5.89
N ARG A 177 8.44 -3.24 5.06
CA ARG A 177 9.77 -3.86 5.06
C ARG A 177 9.70 -5.37 4.84
N GLY A 178 9.06 -5.75 3.73
CA GLY A 178 8.87 -7.16 3.35
C GLY A 178 7.82 -7.91 4.18
N GLU A 179 7.16 -7.27 5.14
CA GLU A 179 6.00 -7.82 5.85
C GLU A 179 4.69 -7.33 5.19
N VAL A 180 3.84 -8.27 4.76
CA VAL A 180 2.54 -7.98 4.14
C VAL A 180 1.42 -8.28 5.14
N SER A 181 0.58 -7.30 5.41
CA SER A 181 -0.62 -7.43 6.25
C SER A 181 -1.89 -7.17 5.43
N VAL A 182 -2.94 -7.94 5.69
CA VAL A 182 -4.26 -7.82 5.06
C VAL A 182 -5.30 -7.77 6.17
N ARG A 183 -5.86 -6.59 6.45
CA ARG A 183 -6.65 -6.37 7.68
C ARG A 183 -7.82 -5.46 7.46
N ARG A 184 -8.81 -5.53 8.36
CA ARG A 184 -9.90 -4.54 8.33
C ARG A 184 -9.37 -3.15 8.63
N LEU A 185 -9.84 -2.16 7.88
CA LEU A 185 -9.56 -0.76 8.17
C LEU A 185 -10.44 -0.34 9.36
N SER A 186 -9.79 0.06 10.44
CA SER A 186 -10.46 0.56 11.63
C SER A 186 -9.77 1.83 12.13
N LEU A 187 -10.59 2.79 12.56
CA LEU A 187 -10.11 3.97 13.24
C LEU A 187 -10.01 3.66 14.73
N GLY A 188 -8.80 3.82 15.28
CA GLY A 188 -8.60 3.80 16.73
C GLY A 188 -8.92 5.14 17.38
N SER A 189 -8.62 5.27 18.66
CA SER A 189 -8.65 6.58 19.33
C SER A 189 -7.61 7.54 18.73
N PRO A 190 -7.91 8.85 18.66
CA PRO A 190 -6.94 9.85 18.24
C PRO A 190 -5.66 9.76 19.08
N ARG A 191 -4.51 9.57 18.42
CA ARG A 191 -3.20 9.50 19.10
C ARG A 191 -2.54 10.86 19.30
N ARG A 192 -2.94 11.84 18.51
CA ARG A 192 -2.47 13.21 18.52
C ARG A 192 -3.61 14.15 18.18
N ARG A 193 -3.59 15.31 18.82
CA ARG A 193 -4.40 16.47 18.49
C ARG A 193 -3.44 17.52 17.94
N LEU A 194 -3.83 18.16 16.84
CA LEU A 194 -3.11 19.29 16.27
C LEU A 194 -4.02 20.51 16.38
N ASP A 195 -3.57 21.53 17.10
CA ASP A 195 -4.27 22.79 17.27
C ASP A 195 -3.76 23.80 16.23
N HIS A 196 -4.61 24.08 15.23
CA HIS A 196 -4.29 25.01 14.15
C HIS A 196 -3.92 26.40 14.68
N GLY A 197 -2.76 26.91 14.26
CA GLY A 197 -2.22 28.20 14.70
C GLY A 197 -1.43 28.13 16.01
N ILE A 198 -1.38 26.97 16.68
CA ILE A 198 -0.53 26.72 17.84
C ILE A 198 0.58 25.73 17.47
N ASP A 199 0.20 24.60 16.88
CA ASP A 199 1.15 23.59 16.44
C ASP A 199 1.80 23.96 15.11
N ASP A 200 3.06 23.55 14.95
CA ASP A 200 3.87 23.79 13.76
C ASP A 200 3.42 22.87 12.61
N VAL A 201 2.41 23.32 11.88
CA VAL A 201 1.87 22.68 10.67
C VAL A 201 2.08 23.62 9.49
N SER A 202 2.98 23.25 8.57
CA SER A 202 3.34 24.07 7.41
C SER A 202 2.22 24.19 6.39
N GLU A 203 1.54 23.09 6.11
CA GLU A 203 0.44 23.02 5.15
C GLU A 203 -0.60 22.01 5.61
N ILE A 204 -1.88 22.36 5.48
CA ILE A 204 -3.00 21.46 5.72
C ILE A 204 -4.03 21.61 4.61
N SER A 205 -4.35 20.51 3.95
CA SER A 205 -5.45 20.41 2.99
C SER A 205 -6.40 19.33 3.47
N LEU A 206 -7.67 19.72 3.70
CA LEU A 206 -8.74 18.82 4.12
C LEU A 206 -9.89 18.98 3.13
N GLU A 207 -10.35 17.87 2.57
CA GLU A 207 -11.41 17.84 1.58
C GLU A 207 -12.52 16.88 2.03
N ILE A 208 -13.76 17.29 1.80
CA ILE A 208 -14.93 16.42 1.91
C ILE A 208 -15.44 16.20 0.50
N ASP A 209 -15.38 14.96 0.02
CA ASP A 209 -15.95 14.54 -1.25
C ASP A 209 -17.16 13.63 -1.01
N GLY A 210 -18.33 14.07 -1.46
CA GLY A 210 -19.59 13.31 -1.39
C GLY A 210 -20.00 12.67 -2.71
N SER A 211 -19.18 12.76 -3.76
CA SER A 211 -19.50 12.30 -5.12
C SER A 211 -19.86 10.82 -5.22
N HIS A 212 -19.38 10.00 -4.29
CA HIS A 212 -19.64 8.55 -4.22
C HIS A 212 -20.48 8.13 -3.00
N GLN A 213 -21.20 9.08 -2.38
CA GLN A 213 -22.01 8.80 -1.19
C GLN A 213 -23.42 8.33 -1.57
N TRP A 214 -23.73 7.07 -1.26
CA TRP A 214 -25.07 6.47 -1.45
C TRP A 214 -25.87 6.46 -0.16
N ALA A 215 -27.21 6.54 -0.26
CA ALA A 215 -28.10 6.46 0.91
C ALA A 215 -28.12 5.04 1.51
N ALA A 216 -28.03 4.03 0.65
CA ALA A 216 -27.91 2.63 1.03
C ALA A 216 -27.21 1.85 -0.08
N ILE A 217 -26.53 0.76 0.29
CA ILE A 217 -25.97 -0.21 -0.65
C ILE A 217 -26.56 -1.57 -0.30
N SER A 218 -26.97 -2.34 -1.30
CA SER A 218 -27.46 -3.70 -1.12
C SER A 218 -26.89 -4.65 -2.17
N GLY A 219 -26.68 -5.91 -1.80
CA GLY A 219 -26.17 -6.95 -2.69
C GLY A 219 -27.26 -7.92 -3.12
N ILE A 220 -27.28 -8.27 -4.41
CA ILE A 220 -28.09 -9.35 -4.98
C ILE A 220 -27.18 -10.29 -5.77
N GLY A 221 -27.56 -11.56 -5.86
CA GLY A 221 -26.95 -12.48 -6.81
C GLY A 221 -27.80 -13.71 -6.99
N TRP A 222 -27.21 -14.77 -7.53
CA TRP A 222 -28.00 -15.85 -8.13
C TRP A 222 -27.94 -17.16 -7.32
N ASP A 223 -29.11 -17.65 -6.91
CA ASP A 223 -29.27 -18.97 -6.29
C ASP A 223 -29.49 -20.02 -7.38
N LEU A 224 -28.45 -20.79 -7.67
CA LEU A 224 -28.51 -21.89 -8.65
C LEU A 224 -29.46 -23.02 -8.24
N THR A 225 -29.71 -23.21 -6.94
CA THR A 225 -30.58 -24.29 -6.45
C THR A 225 -32.03 -24.01 -6.78
N ASN A 226 -32.45 -22.76 -6.57
CA ASN A 226 -33.82 -22.31 -6.78
C ASN A 226 -34.04 -21.62 -8.13
N GLY A 227 -32.98 -21.37 -8.90
CA GLY A 227 -33.04 -20.72 -10.21
C GLY A 227 -33.56 -19.28 -10.17
N LYS A 228 -33.28 -18.53 -9.09
CA LYS A 228 -33.77 -17.17 -8.90
C LYS A 228 -32.73 -16.27 -8.23
N ALA A 229 -32.93 -14.95 -8.35
CA ALA A 229 -32.17 -13.98 -7.60
C ALA A 229 -32.44 -14.11 -6.08
N THR A 230 -31.42 -13.85 -5.27
CA THR A 230 -31.55 -13.77 -3.82
C THR A 230 -32.26 -12.49 -3.39
N ALA A 231 -32.77 -12.47 -2.16
CA ALA A 231 -33.29 -11.24 -1.59
C ALA A 231 -32.13 -10.24 -1.42
N PRO A 232 -32.35 -8.93 -1.64
CA PRO A 232 -31.33 -7.91 -1.41
C PRO A 232 -30.85 -7.96 0.04
N GLU A 233 -29.53 -8.03 0.22
CA GLU A 233 -28.88 -7.95 1.53
C GLU A 233 -28.27 -6.57 1.71
N ALA A 234 -28.70 -5.83 2.73
CA ALA A 234 -28.22 -4.47 2.97
C ALA A 234 -26.81 -4.46 3.57
N ALA A 235 -25.93 -3.60 3.05
CA ALA A 235 -24.61 -3.36 3.59
C ALA A 235 -24.69 -2.61 4.93
N LYS A 236 -23.78 -2.93 5.84
CA LYS A 236 -23.57 -2.14 7.06
C LYS A 236 -22.75 -0.90 6.72
N GLN A 237 -23.24 0.28 7.07
CA GLN A 237 -22.45 1.49 6.92
C GLN A 237 -21.35 1.54 8.00
N PRO A 238 -20.11 1.90 7.64
CA PRO A 238 -19.07 2.15 8.62
C PRO A 238 -19.43 3.37 9.48
N GLU A 239 -19.42 3.23 10.79
CA GLU A 239 -19.66 4.33 11.72
C GLU A 239 -18.40 5.17 11.89
N VAL A 240 -18.26 6.23 11.08
CA VAL A 240 -17.24 7.26 11.29
C VAL A 240 -17.91 8.63 11.29
N GLN A 241 -18.00 9.25 12.46
CA GLN A 241 -18.52 10.60 12.59
C GLN A 241 -17.44 11.61 12.21
N VAL A 242 -17.61 12.30 11.08
CA VAL A 242 -16.73 13.38 10.64
C VAL A 242 -17.43 14.71 10.90
N GLY A 243 -16.99 15.44 11.92
CA GLY A 243 -17.58 16.73 12.30
C GLY A 243 -19.08 16.62 12.59
N ASN A 244 -19.87 17.52 12.00
CA ASN A 244 -21.34 17.56 12.10
C ASN A 244 -22.05 16.89 10.91
N LEU A 245 -21.33 16.12 10.09
CA LEU A 245 -21.91 15.48 8.91
C LEU A 245 -22.84 14.33 9.31
N ASN A 246 -23.91 14.18 8.55
CA ASN A 246 -24.81 13.05 8.62
C ASN A 246 -24.83 12.38 7.23
N ALA A 247 -24.24 11.19 7.12
CA ALA A 247 -24.01 10.53 5.84
C ALA A 247 -25.32 10.28 5.05
N PRO A 248 -26.44 9.81 5.64
CA PRO A 248 -27.70 9.66 4.91
C PRO A 248 -28.29 10.98 4.38
N THR A 249 -28.24 12.04 5.18
CA THR A 249 -28.69 13.38 4.75
C THR A 249 -27.84 13.90 3.60
N LEU A 250 -26.52 13.72 3.69
CA LEU A 250 -25.58 14.12 2.63
C LEU A 250 -25.84 13.36 1.34
N ALA A 251 -26.01 12.04 1.41
CA ALA A 251 -26.33 11.20 0.25
C ALA A 251 -27.58 11.72 -0.48
N THR A 252 -28.66 11.91 0.26
CA THR A 252 -29.94 12.37 -0.29
C THR A 252 -29.83 13.75 -0.95
N ALA A 253 -29.12 14.68 -0.31
CA ALA A 253 -28.91 16.02 -0.84
C ALA A 253 -28.09 16.03 -2.15
N LEU A 254 -27.21 15.04 -2.34
CA LEU A 254 -26.39 14.87 -3.54
C LEU A 254 -27.03 13.95 -4.59
N GLY A 255 -28.25 13.47 -4.36
CA GLY A 255 -28.95 12.55 -5.27
C GLY A 255 -28.44 11.10 -5.20
N GLY A 256 -27.68 10.75 -4.16
CA GLY A 256 -27.27 9.38 -3.87
C GLY A 256 -28.44 8.57 -3.33
N GLU A 257 -29.14 7.86 -4.19
CA GLU A 257 -30.21 6.93 -3.83
C GLU A 257 -29.67 5.59 -3.32
N GLN A 258 -30.49 4.54 -3.31
CA GLN A 258 -30.04 3.18 -3.01
C GLN A 258 -29.33 2.58 -4.23
N GLU A 259 -28.13 2.06 -4.02
CA GLU A 259 -27.38 1.31 -5.03
C GLU A 259 -27.52 -0.20 -4.80
N ILE A 260 -27.72 -0.95 -5.90
CA ILE A 260 -27.83 -2.41 -5.86
C ILE A 260 -26.64 -3.03 -6.61
N LEU A 261 -25.74 -3.64 -5.85
CA LEU A 261 -24.63 -4.41 -6.39
C LEU A 261 -25.13 -5.79 -6.83
N LEU A 262 -25.00 -6.08 -8.12
CA LEU A 262 -25.36 -7.38 -8.67
C LEU A 262 -24.12 -8.24 -8.84
N HIS A 263 -23.99 -9.30 -8.04
CA HIS A 263 -22.89 -10.25 -8.18
C HIS A 263 -23.34 -11.40 -9.08
N PRO A 264 -22.75 -11.58 -10.29
CA PRO A 264 -23.12 -12.65 -11.22
C PRO A 264 -22.62 -14.03 -10.79
N ALA A 265 -22.01 -14.16 -9.60
CA ALA A 265 -21.47 -15.42 -9.10
C ALA A 265 -22.42 -16.02 -8.06
N VAL A 266 -22.31 -17.34 -7.89
CA VAL A 266 -23.23 -18.18 -7.15
C VAL A 266 -23.33 -17.76 -5.68
N PHE A 267 -24.56 -17.57 -5.19
CA PHE A 267 -24.89 -17.05 -3.85
C PHE A 267 -24.73 -18.08 -2.71
N ARG A 268 -23.54 -18.67 -2.56
CA ARG A 268 -23.21 -19.48 -1.36
C ARG A 268 -22.18 -18.84 -0.42
N CYS A 269 -21.57 -17.70 -0.78
CA CYS A 269 -20.42 -17.13 -0.05
C CYS A 269 -20.59 -15.70 0.51
N LEU A 270 -21.76 -15.06 0.39
CA LEU A 270 -21.85 -13.60 0.63
C LEU A 270 -21.97 -13.15 2.10
N SER A 271 -22.22 -14.04 3.06
CA SER A 271 -22.44 -13.63 4.46
C SER A 271 -21.21 -12.98 5.14
N ALA A 272 -20.03 -13.04 4.52
CA ALA A 272 -18.80 -12.43 5.02
C ALA A 272 -18.45 -11.09 4.34
N LEU A 273 -19.13 -10.73 3.24
CA LEU A 273 -18.81 -9.53 2.45
C LEU A 273 -19.56 -8.28 2.93
N LEU A 274 -20.67 -8.47 3.65
CA LEU A 274 -21.52 -7.38 4.17
C LEU A 274 -21.44 -7.24 5.70
N SER A 275 -20.52 -7.98 6.34
CA SER A 275 -20.20 -7.90 7.78
C SER A 275 -19.00 -7.00 8.05
#